data_AF-A0A495XJ14-F1
#
_entry.id   AF-A0A495XJ14-F1
#
_cell.length_a   1.000
_cell.length_b   1.000
_cell.length_c   1.000
_cell.angle_alpha   90.00
_cell.angle_beta   90.00
_cell.angle_gamma   90.00
#
_symmetry.space_group_name_H-M   'P 1'
#
loop_
_entity.id
_entity.type
_entity.pdbx_description
1 polymer ?
#
loop_
_entity_poly.entity_id
_entity_poly.type
_entity_poly.pdbx_seq_one_letter_code
_entity_poly.pdbx_strand_id
1 'polypeptide(L)'
;MVGDDGLDNTLAARIASLEAEVAGLRRAVQTRTVIGQATGLIAAVQGCTPQEGFRLLVSMSQHHNVKLHTIAVQLIDLAAELGARRAVRAVHRTALPNGQPEHREWPGVEEVVQAARSLVAAYDAAHGAEADLPEVRRHLADQVSLAGRLLAEKLAEVGWLPEHRTPQPDN
;
A
#
# COMPACT_ATOMS: atom_id res chain seq x y z
N MET A 1 33.28 40.91 -10.34
CA MET A 1 32.69 40.25 -9.17
C MET A 1 31.78 39.13 -9.68
N VAL A 2 32.37 38.01 -10.13
CA VAL A 2 31.67 36.88 -10.80
C VAL A 2 32.35 35.57 -10.38
N GLY A 3 32.35 35.26 -9.08
CA GLY A 3 33.10 34.11 -8.56
C GLY A 3 32.41 33.33 -7.43
N ASP A 4 31.25 33.79 -6.96
CA ASP A 4 30.56 33.22 -5.78
C ASP A 4 29.41 32.29 -6.20
N ASP A 5 28.65 32.67 -7.24
CA ASP A 5 27.44 31.98 -7.70
C ASP A 5 27.62 30.49 -8.05
N GLY A 6 28.80 30.10 -8.56
CA GLY A 6 29.11 28.71 -8.91
C GLY A 6 29.47 27.83 -7.70
N LEU A 7 30.09 28.44 -6.69
CA LEU A 7 30.38 27.76 -5.42
C LEU A 7 29.09 27.61 -4.62
N ASP A 8 28.25 28.65 -4.60
CA ASP A 8 26.93 28.65 -3.96
C ASP A 8 25.99 27.62 -4.57
N ASN A 9 25.95 27.50 -5.90
CA ASN A 9 25.13 26.49 -6.56
C ASN A 9 25.62 25.05 -6.28
N THR A 10 26.94 24.85 -6.19
CA THR A 10 27.53 23.54 -5.84
C THR A 10 27.26 23.18 -4.38
N LEU A 11 27.35 24.17 -3.48
CA LEU A 11 27.03 24.01 -2.08
C LEU A 11 25.54 23.72 -1.88
N ALA A 12 24.65 24.45 -2.56
CA ALA A 12 23.21 24.23 -2.55
C ALA A 12 22.85 22.82 -3.03
N ALA A 13 23.44 22.35 -4.14
CA ALA A 13 23.25 20.99 -4.64
C ALA A 13 23.74 19.93 -3.63
N ARG A 14 24.85 20.21 -2.94
CA ARG A 14 25.39 19.30 -1.91
C ARG A 14 24.49 19.25 -0.68
N ILE A 15 23.96 20.39 -0.25
CA ILE A 15 23.00 20.49 0.85
C ILE A 15 21.74 19.70 0.51
N ALA A 16 21.15 19.92 -0.66
CA ALA A 16 19.95 19.21 -1.11
C ALA A 16 20.17 17.68 -1.16
N SER A 17 21.33 17.23 -1.66
CA SER A 17 21.69 15.80 -1.67
C SER A 17 21.77 15.22 -0.25
N LEU A 18 22.37 15.92 0.70
CA LEU A 18 22.48 15.48 2.09
C LEU A 18 21.13 15.48 2.80
N GLU A 19 20.29 16.48 2.53
CA GLU A 19 18.92 16.53 3.05
C GLU A 19 18.08 15.36 2.54
N ALA A 20 18.20 15.02 1.25
CA ALA A 20 17.54 13.85 0.67
C ALA A 20 18.03 12.54 1.30
N GLU A 21 19.34 12.41 1.55
CA GLU A 21 19.93 11.24 2.21
C GLU A 21 19.42 11.12 3.66
N VAL A 22 19.45 12.20 4.43
CA VAL A 22 18.93 12.25 5.80
C VAL A 22 17.44 11.90 5.84
N ALA A 23 16.65 12.42 4.88
CA ALA A 23 15.23 12.09 4.76
C ALA A 23 15.02 10.60 4.42
N GLY A 24 15.85 10.03 3.54
CA GLY A 24 15.85 8.59 3.23
C GLY A 24 16.15 7.73 4.46
N LEU A 25 17.21 8.06 5.20
CA LEU A 25 17.59 7.36 6.43
C LEU A 25 16.50 7.44 7.50
N ARG A 26 15.91 8.62 7.72
CA ARG A 26 14.80 8.80 8.66
C ARG A 26 13.61 7.91 8.30
N ARG A 27 13.22 7.86 7.02
CA ARG A 27 12.15 6.98 6.53
C ARG A 27 12.47 5.49 6.75
N ALA A 28 13.71 5.09 6.48
CA ALA A 28 14.15 3.71 6.70
C ALA A 28 14.08 3.31 8.19
N VAL A 29 14.52 4.19 9.09
CA VAL A 29 14.44 3.97 10.54
C VAL A 29 12.98 3.87 10.99
N GLN A 30 12.11 4.79 10.58
CA GLN A 30 10.67 4.76 10.92
C GLN A 30 10.02 3.45 10.43
N THR A 31 10.32 3.05 9.19
CA THR A 31 9.83 1.79 8.61
C THR A 31 10.27 0.58 9.44
N ARG A 32 11.55 0.53 9.82
CA ARG A 32 12.08 -0.57 10.64
C ARG A 32 11.45 -0.59 12.04
N THR A 33 11.23 0.59 12.65
CA THR A 33 10.60 0.71 13.96
C THR A 33 9.17 0.16 13.95
N VAL A 34 8.33 0.56 12.99
CA VAL A 34 6.92 0.11 12.96
C VAL A 34 6.81 -1.39 12.68
N ILE A 35 7.66 -1.93 11.80
CA ILE A 35 7.74 -3.38 11.54
C ILE A 35 8.17 -4.12 12.81
N GLY A 36 9.13 -3.59 13.56
CA GLY A 36 9.56 -4.14 14.85
C GLY A 36 8.45 -4.14 15.91
N GLN A 37 7.69 -3.03 16.00
CA GLN A 37 6.53 -2.93 16.90
C GLN A 37 5.45 -3.95 16.56
N ALA A 38 5.05 -4.05 15.29
CA ALA A 38 4.08 -5.03 14.82
C ALA A 38 4.54 -6.46 15.09
N THR A 39 5.82 -6.75 14.84
CA THR A 39 6.45 -8.05 15.13
C THR A 39 6.34 -8.41 16.61
N GLY A 40 6.71 -7.47 17.49
CA GLY A 40 6.62 -7.68 18.95
C GLY A 40 5.18 -7.86 19.42
N LEU A 41 4.24 -7.11 18.85
CA LEU A 41 2.82 -7.23 19.15
C LEU A 41 2.26 -8.61 18.76
N ILE A 42 2.59 -9.12 17.56
CA ILE A 42 2.20 -10.47 17.14
C ILE A 42 2.81 -11.52 18.07
N ALA A 43 4.12 -11.41 18.35
CA ALA A 43 4.82 -12.35 19.22
C ALA A 43 4.18 -12.44 20.62
N ALA A 44 3.85 -11.29 21.21
CA ALA A 44 3.20 -11.22 22.51
C ALA A 44 1.78 -11.80 22.50
N VAL A 45 1.01 -11.56 21.43
CA VAL A 45 -0.37 -12.06 21.31
C VAL A 45 -0.40 -13.58 21.10
N GLN A 46 0.49 -14.10 20.25
CA GLN A 46 0.52 -15.50 19.84
C GLN A 46 1.36 -16.39 20.78
N GLY A 47 2.13 -15.79 21.70
CA GLY A 47 3.02 -16.53 22.60
C GLY A 47 4.20 -17.17 21.87
N CYS A 48 4.72 -16.52 20.83
CA CYS A 48 5.81 -17.02 19.99
C CYS A 48 7.05 -16.12 20.05
N THR A 49 8.14 -16.55 19.42
CA THR A 49 9.36 -15.74 19.31
C THR A 49 9.15 -14.54 18.37
N PRO A 50 9.96 -13.46 18.49
CA PRO A 50 9.94 -12.35 17.54
C PRO A 50 10.21 -12.79 16.09
N GLN A 51 11.07 -13.79 15.87
CA GLN A 51 11.35 -14.35 14.55
C GLN A 51 10.11 -15.03 13.94
N GLU A 52 9.34 -15.74 14.76
CA GLU A 52 8.04 -16.28 14.34
C GLU A 52 7.01 -15.18 14.09
N GLY A 53 6.95 -14.16 14.96
CA GLY A 53 6.07 -13.01 14.77
C GLY A 53 6.35 -12.26 13.46
N PHE A 54 7.63 -12.10 13.11
CA PHE A 54 8.03 -11.48 11.84
C PHE A 54 7.62 -12.34 10.64
N ARG A 55 7.83 -13.67 10.70
CA ARG A 55 7.38 -14.59 9.65
C ARG A 55 5.86 -14.54 9.46
N LEU A 56 5.10 -14.45 10.55
CA LEU A 56 3.64 -14.27 10.50
C LEU A 56 3.26 -12.93 9.86
N LEU A 57 3.95 -11.84 10.19
CA LEU A 57 3.71 -10.53 9.57
C LEU A 57 4.00 -10.53 8.07
N VAL A 58 5.08 -11.21 7.64
CA VAL A 58 5.40 -11.41 6.22
C VAL A 58 4.31 -12.23 5.52
N SER A 59 3.85 -13.31 6.15
CA SER A 59 2.72 -14.09 5.65
C SER A 59 1.49 -13.21 5.47
N MET A 60 1.10 -12.44 6.50
CA MET A 60 -0.03 -11.51 6.42
C MET A 60 0.13 -10.50 5.27
N SER A 61 1.32 -9.91 5.11
CA SER A 61 1.63 -8.97 4.02
C SER A 61 1.42 -9.59 2.63
N GLN A 62 1.90 -10.82 2.43
CA GLN A 62 1.73 -11.56 1.18
C GLN A 62 0.26 -11.91 0.92
N HIS A 63 -0.46 -12.38 1.94
CA HIS A 63 -1.88 -12.73 1.82
C HIS A 63 -2.74 -11.51 1.46
N HIS A 64 -2.39 -10.32 1.95
CA HIS A 64 -3.10 -9.08 1.63
C HIS A 64 -2.54 -8.36 0.39
N ASN A 65 -1.46 -8.87 -0.21
CA ASN A 65 -0.74 -8.23 -1.31
C ASN A 65 -0.43 -6.74 -1.06
N VAL A 66 0.00 -6.40 0.16
CA VAL A 66 0.40 -5.04 0.54
C VAL A 66 1.83 -5.04 1.05
N LYS A 67 2.49 -3.88 0.99
CA LYS A 67 3.86 -3.74 1.50
C LYS A 67 3.90 -4.04 3.00
N LEU A 68 4.97 -4.71 3.45
CA LEU A 68 5.15 -5.14 4.83
C LEU A 68 5.01 -3.99 5.85
N HIS A 69 5.56 -2.82 5.54
CA HIS A 69 5.45 -1.64 6.42
C HIS A 69 3.99 -1.15 6.52
N THR A 70 3.22 -1.25 5.44
CA THR A 70 1.82 -0.78 5.39
C THR A 70 0.96 -1.64 6.29
N ILE A 71 1.09 -2.98 6.20
CA ILE A 71 0.32 -3.87 7.09
C ILE A 71 0.78 -3.76 8.54
N ALA A 72 2.06 -3.45 8.78
CA ALA A 72 2.56 -3.20 10.13
C ALA A 72 1.90 -1.97 10.76
N VAL A 73 1.81 -0.85 10.01
CA VAL A 73 1.09 0.37 10.44
C VAL A 73 -0.37 0.05 10.75
N GLN A 74 -1.08 -0.58 9.80
CA GLN A 74 -2.49 -0.96 9.99
C GLN A 74 -2.72 -1.83 11.22
N LEU A 75 -1.82 -2.78 11.49
CA LEU A 75 -1.92 -3.64 12.67
C LEU A 75 -1.77 -2.84 13.97
N ILE A 76 -0.84 -1.88 14.02
CA ILE A 76 -0.63 -1.03 15.19
C ILE A 76 -1.82 -0.10 15.41
N ASP A 77 -2.34 0.51 14.35
CA ASP A 77 -3.51 1.39 14.43
C ASP A 77 -4.74 0.61 14.92
N LEU A 78 -5.01 -0.56 14.34
CA LEU A 78 -6.08 -1.47 14.80
C LEU A 78 -5.87 -1.92 16.25
N ALA A 79 -4.62 -2.12 16.68
CA ALA A 79 -4.34 -2.49 18.06
C ALA A 79 -4.60 -1.35 19.05
N ALA A 80 -4.38 -0.09 18.64
CA ALA A 80 -4.73 1.07 19.44
C ALA A 80 -6.25 1.22 19.60
N GLU A 81 -7.02 0.93 18.55
CA GLU A 81 -8.49 1.04 18.57
C GLU A 81 -9.19 -0.14 19.25
N LEU A 82 -8.76 -1.37 18.93
CA LEU A 82 -9.49 -2.61 19.28
C LEU A 82 -8.77 -3.47 20.33
N GLY A 83 -7.53 -3.13 20.65
CA GLY A 83 -6.63 -3.94 21.47
C GLY A 83 -5.89 -5.03 20.67
N ALA A 84 -4.67 -5.34 21.11
CA ALA A 84 -3.72 -6.21 20.39
C ALA A 84 -4.29 -7.56 19.91
N ARG A 85 -5.02 -8.29 20.77
CA ARG A 85 -5.56 -9.60 20.39
C ARG A 85 -6.64 -9.52 19.31
N ARG A 86 -7.46 -8.45 19.32
CA ARG A 86 -8.52 -8.27 18.31
C ARG A 86 -7.92 -7.84 16.98
N ALA A 87 -6.92 -6.96 17.01
CA ALA A 87 -6.19 -6.51 15.83
C ALA A 87 -5.50 -7.67 15.10
N VAL A 88 -4.71 -8.49 15.81
CA VAL A 88 -4.04 -9.66 15.21
C VAL A 88 -5.05 -10.63 14.60
N ARG A 89 -6.18 -10.88 15.27
CA ARG A 89 -7.26 -11.73 14.73
C ARG A 89 -8.00 -11.13 13.55
N ALA A 90 -8.13 -9.80 13.47
CA ALA A 90 -8.76 -9.13 12.35
C ALA A 90 -7.91 -9.28 11.08
N VAL A 91 -6.62 -8.98 11.20
CA VAL A 91 -5.64 -9.13 10.11
C VAL A 91 -5.46 -10.61 9.71
N HIS A 92 -5.59 -11.54 10.65
CA HIS A 92 -5.49 -12.98 10.33
C HIS A 92 -6.78 -13.55 9.72
N ARG A 93 -7.98 -13.07 10.04
CA ARG A 93 -9.25 -13.67 9.54
C ARG A 93 -9.60 -13.29 8.10
N THR A 94 -9.08 -12.18 7.60
CA THR A 94 -9.11 -11.87 6.17
C THR A 94 -8.15 -12.74 5.35
N ALA A 95 -7.21 -13.43 6.03
CA ALA A 95 -6.40 -14.49 5.44
C ALA A 95 -7.07 -15.85 5.65
N LEU A 96 -7.93 -16.26 4.71
CA LEU A 96 -8.27 -17.67 4.57
C LEU A 96 -6.97 -18.48 4.38
N PRO A 97 -6.87 -19.73 4.88
CA PRO A 97 -5.70 -20.57 4.64
C PRO A 97 -5.48 -20.68 3.13
N ASN A 98 -4.24 -20.51 2.70
CA ASN A 98 -3.77 -20.74 1.33
C ASN A 98 -4.11 -22.18 0.87
N GLY A 99 -5.37 -22.43 0.53
CA GLY A 99 -5.70 -23.26 -0.61
C GLY A 99 -5.25 -22.47 -1.81
N GLN A 100 -4.43 -23.08 -2.65
CA GLN A 100 -4.00 -22.52 -3.92
C GLN A 100 -5.19 -21.79 -4.55
N PRO A 101 -5.06 -20.53 -5.00
CA PRO A 101 -6.12 -19.94 -5.79
C PRO A 101 -6.29 -20.91 -6.96
N GLU A 102 -7.49 -21.50 -7.04
CA GLU A 102 -7.92 -22.25 -8.19
C GLU A 102 -7.52 -21.37 -9.37
N HIS A 103 -6.53 -21.79 -10.15
CA HIS A 103 -6.07 -21.03 -11.31
C HIS A 103 -7.19 -21.16 -12.33
N ARG A 104 -8.27 -20.41 -12.09
CA ARG A 104 -9.35 -20.23 -13.03
C ARG A 104 -8.72 -19.34 -14.08
N GLU A 105 -8.20 -20.00 -15.12
CA GLU A 105 -7.55 -19.38 -16.27
C GLU A 105 -8.39 -18.20 -16.69
N TRP A 106 -7.89 -17.01 -16.36
CA TRP A 106 -8.59 -15.77 -16.62
C TRP A 106 -8.07 -15.28 -17.97
N PRO A 107 -8.89 -15.30 -19.02
CA PRO A 107 -8.47 -14.78 -20.32
C PRO A 107 -8.25 -13.28 -20.19
N GLY A 108 -7.01 -12.83 -20.43
CA GLY A 108 -6.63 -11.42 -20.43
C GLY A 108 -6.17 -10.83 -19.10
N VAL A 109 -5.77 -11.65 -18.10
CA VAL A 109 -5.12 -11.14 -16.87
C VAL A 109 -3.90 -10.32 -17.22
N GLU A 110 -3.10 -10.79 -18.18
CA GLU A 110 -1.87 -10.12 -18.58
C GLU A 110 -2.17 -8.69 -19.08
N GLU A 111 -3.22 -8.51 -19.89
CA GLU A 111 -3.62 -7.20 -20.40
C GLU A 111 -4.16 -6.29 -19.29
N VAL A 112 -4.97 -6.81 -18.36
CA VAL A 112 -5.50 -6.04 -17.23
C VAL A 112 -4.39 -5.66 -16.25
N VAL A 113 -3.50 -6.59 -15.93
CA VAL A 113 -2.33 -6.35 -15.07
C VAL A 113 -1.38 -5.37 -15.72
N GLN A 114 -1.16 -5.47 -17.03
CA GLN A 114 -0.32 -4.54 -17.78
C GLN A 114 -0.96 -3.15 -17.84
N ALA A 115 -2.27 -3.06 -18.04
CA ALA A 115 -3.01 -1.79 -17.99
C ALA A 115 -2.90 -1.15 -16.59
N ALA A 116 -3.11 -1.92 -15.52
CA ALA A 116 -2.96 -1.45 -14.15
C ALA A 116 -1.53 -0.97 -13.86
N ARG A 117 -0.51 -1.74 -14.25
CA ARG A 117 0.91 -1.35 -14.13
C ARG A 117 1.22 -0.08 -14.92
N SER A 118 0.68 0.06 -16.13
CA SER A 118 0.88 1.25 -16.96
C SER A 118 0.25 2.50 -16.33
N LEU A 119 -0.91 2.36 -15.69
CA LEU A 119 -1.60 3.44 -14.98
C LEU A 119 -0.85 3.85 -13.72
N VAL A 120 -0.32 2.88 -12.95
CA VAL A 120 0.56 3.15 -11.79
C VAL A 120 1.86 3.84 -12.23
N ALA A 121 2.48 3.39 -13.32
CA ALA A 121 3.69 4.02 -13.83
C ALA A 121 3.43 5.45 -14.35
N ALA A 122 2.30 5.68 -15.01
CA ALA A 122 1.88 7.01 -15.44
C ALA A 122 1.60 7.93 -14.24
N TYR A 123 0.99 7.40 -13.18
CA TYR A 123 0.80 8.09 -11.91
C TYR A 123 2.14 8.47 -11.26
N ASP A 124 3.06 7.53 -11.12
CA ASP A 124 4.38 7.76 -10.52
C ASP A 124 5.20 8.77 -11.33
N ALA A 125 5.12 8.73 -12.66
CA ALA A 125 5.75 9.70 -13.56
C ALA A 125 5.16 11.11 -13.41
N ALA A 126 3.83 11.22 -13.26
CA ALA A 126 3.15 12.48 -13.00
C ALA A 126 3.48 13.08 -11.62
N HIS A 127 3.78 12.23 -10.62
CA HIS A 127 4.16 12.67 -9.27
C HIS A 127 5.66 12.95 -9.12
N GLY A 128 6.50 12.39 -10.01
CA GLY A 128 7.93 12.70 -10.08
C GLY A 128 8.22 14.05 -10.74
N ALA A 129 7.26 14.62 -11.48
CA ALA A 129 7.31 15.98 -12.00
C ALA A 129 6.80 16.95 -10.93
N GLU A 130 7.64 17.90 -10.55
CA GLU A 130 7.49 18.87 -9.46
C GLU A 130 6.29 19.83 -9.66
N ALA A 131 5.06 19.34 -9.44
CA ALA A 131 3.82 20.12 -9.53
C ALA A 131 2.84 19.73 -8.43
N ASP A 132 2.99 20.32 -7.24
CA ASP A 132 2.11 20.12 -6.09
C ASP A 132 0.81 20.94 -6.24
N LEU A 133 -0.05 20.56 -7.19
CA LEU A 133 -1.36 21.18 -7.41
C LEU A 133 -2.48 20.26 -6.90
N PRO A 134 -3.22 20.65 -5.83
CA PRO A 134 -4.29 19.85 -5.22
C PRO A 134 -5.39 19.41 -6.19
N GLU A 135 -5.64 20.22 -7.23
CA GLU A 135 -6.63 19.97 -8.27
C GLU A 135 -6.25 18.79 -9.16
N VAL A 136 -4.96 18.63 -9.47
CA VAL A 136 -4.43 17.50 -10.26
C VAL A 136 -4.63 16.19 -9.48
N ARG A 137 -4.38 16.21 -8.17
CA ARG A 137 -4.58 15.07 -7.28
C ARG A 137 -6.06 14.65 -7.21
N ARG A 138 -6.96 15.63 -7.14
CA ARG A 138 -8.41 15.39 -7.12
C ARG A 138 -8.90 14.83 -8.45
N HIS A 139 -8.49 15.43 -9.57
CA HIS A 139 -8.84 14.96 -10.90
C HIS A 139 -8.36 13.52 -11.13
N LEU A 140 -7.15 13.20 -10.66
CA LEU A 140 -6.59 11.86 -10.79
C LEU A 140 -7.29 10.84 -9.89
N ALA A 141 -7.68 11.22 -8.67
CA ALA A 141 -8.51 10.37 -7.80
C ALA A 141 -9.89 10.09 -8.42
N ASP A 142 -10.48 11.09 -9.10
CA ASP A 142 -11.74 10.94 -9.83
C ASP A 142 -11.58 9.99 -11.04
N GLN A 143 -10.47 10.09 -11.77
CA GLN A 143 -10.14 9.20 -12.89
C GLN A 143 -9.92 7.75 -12.42
N VAL A 144 -9.19 7.53 -11.33
CA VAL A 144 -8.97 6.19 -10.74
C VAL A 144 -10.30 5.60 -10.25
N SER A 145 -11.14 6.42 -9.61
CA SER A 145 -12.47 5.98 -9.15
C SER A 145 -13.39 5.61 -10.31
N LEU A 146 -13.36 6.38 -11.41
CA LEU A 146 -14.11 6.08 -12.63
C LEU A 146 -13.63 4.78 -13.28
N ALA A 147 -12.31 4.61 -13.43
CA ALA A 147 -11.72 3.39 -13.98
C ALA A 147 -12.09 2.16 -13.14
N GLY A 148 -12.07 2.28 -11.81
CA GLY A 148 -12.50 1.23 -10.89
C GLY A 148 -13.97 0.83 -11.09
N ARG A 149 -14.87 1.80 -11.29
CA ARG A 149 -16.30 1.53 -11.56
C ARG A 149 -16.52 0.84 -12.90
N LEU A 150 -15.88 1.32 -13.97
CA LEU A 150 -16.00 0.73 -15.31
C LEU A 150 -15.46 -0.70 -15.35
N LEU A 151 -14.36 -0.96 -14.63
CA LEU A 151 -13.83 -2.31 -14.48
C LEU A 151 -14.83 -3.20 -13.71
N ALA A 152 -15.39 -2.72 -12.60
CA ALA A 152 -16.38 -3.48 -11.84
C ALA A 152 -17.63 -3.79 -12.66
N GLU A 153 -18.12 -2.83 -13.47
CA GLU A 153 -19.23 -3.02 -14.40
C GLU A 153 -18.91 -4.08 -15.45
N LYS A 154 -17.74 -4.00 -16.09
CA LYS A 154 -17.32 -5.00 -17.08
C LYS A 154 -17.14 -6.40 -16.49
N LEU A 155 -16.63 -6.49 -15.27
CA LEU A 155 -16.50 -7.77 -14.57
C LEU A 155 -17.84 -8.34 -14.10
N ALA A 156 -18.85 -7.50 -13.83
CA ALA A 156 -20.22 -7.94 -13.60
C ALA A 156 -20.86 -8.47 -14.89
N GLU A 157 -20.67 -7.79 -16.04
CA GLU A 157 -21.17 -8.25 -17.35
C GLU A 157 -20.68 -9.65 -17.71
N VAL A 158 -19.43 -9.98 -17.40
CA VAL A 158 -18.86 -11.31 -17.66
C VAL A 158 -19.20 -12.34 -16.57
N GLY A 159 -20.01 -11.98 -15.57
CA GLY A 159 -20.50 -12.87 -14.51
C GLY A 159 -19.48 -13.16 -13.41
N TRP A 160 -18.42 -12.33 -13.29
CA TRP A 160 -17.33 -12.53 -12.34
C TRP A 160 -17.49 -11.77 -11.03
N LEU A 161 -18.30 -10.70 -11.00
CA LEU A 161 -18.75 -10.05 -9.77
C LEU A 161 -20.24 -10.34 -9.55
N PRO A 162 -20.67 -10.64 -8.30
CA PRO A 162 -22.10 -10.67 -8.00
C PRO A 162 -22.67 -9.29 -8.27
N GLU A 163 -23.74 -9.21 -9.07
CA GLU A 163 -24.47 -7.95 -9.22
C GLU A 163 -24.85 -7.45 -7.83
N HIS A 164 -24.41 -6.24 -7.48
CA HIS A 164 -24.79 -5.62 -6.23
C HIS A 164 -26.30 -5.39 -6.27
N ARG A 165 -27.08 -6.36 -5.77
CA ARG A 165 -28.49 -6.17 -5.46
C ARG A 165 -28.54 -5.08 -4.40
N THR A 166 -28.91 -3.88 -4.81
CA THR A 166 -29.24 -2.79 -3.88
C THR A 166 -30.26 -3.33 -2.88
N PRO A 167 -30.08 -3.08 -1.56
CA PRO A 167 -31.06 -3.53 -0.58
C PRO A 167 -32.41 -2.89 -0.91
N GLN A 168 -33.40 -3.76 -1.15
CA GLN A 168 -34.81 -3.38 -1.26
C GLN A 168 -35.18 -2.64 0.03
N PRO A 169 -35.69 -1.41 0.00
CA PRO A 169 -36.17 -0.77 1.22
C PRO A 169 -37.34 -1.60 1.77
N ASP A 170 -37.23 -2.01 3.03
CA ASP A 170 -38.33 -2.64 3.74
C ASP A 170 -39.56 -1.70 3.74
N ASN A 171 -40.70 -2.31 3.43
CA ASN A 171 -42.03 -1.75 3.17
C ASN A 171 -42.56 -0.80 4.25
#